data_AF-A0A8T4W440-F1
#
_entry.id   AF-A0A8T4W440-F1
#
_cell.length_a   1.000
_cell.length_b   1.000
_cell.length_c   1.000
_cell.angle_alpha   90.00
_cell.angle_beta   90.00
_cell.angle_gamma   90.00
#
_symmetry.space_group_name_H-M   'P 1'
#
loop_
_entity.id
_entity.type
_entity.pdbx_description
1 polymer ?
#
loop_
_entity_poly.entity_id
_entity_poly.type
_entity_poly.pdbx_seq_one_letter_code
_entity_poly.pdbx_strand_id
1 'polypeptide(L)' 'DGTPVRSHEDLSRHLLLHTKPGDTVTLTIYRDGERVELDLELGARPPV' A
#
# COMPACT_ATOMS: atom_id res chain seq x y z
N ASP A 1 6.31 5.36 -4.90
CA ASP A 1 6.00 6.23 -6.06
C ASP A 1 5.35 7.57 -5.71
N GLY A 2 4.99 7.82 -4.44
CA GLY A 2 4.33 9.08 -4.06
C GLY A 2 2.90 9.24 -4.61
N THR A 3 2.32 8.18 -5.18
CA THR A 3 0.96 8.18 -5.72
C THR A 3 -0.06 8.40 -4.60
N PRO A 4 -0.87 9.47 -4.66
CA PRO A 4 -1.90 9.70 -3.67
C PRO A 4 -3.00 8.63 -3.77
N VAL A 5 -3.31 7.99 -2.66
CA VAL A 5 -4.45 7.09 -2.53
C VAL A 5 -5.64 7.88 -1.98
N ARG A 6 -6.71 8.03 -2.78
CA ARG A 6 -7.91 8.79 -2.39
C ARG A 6 -9.07 7.87 -2.04
N SER A 7 -9.02 6.62 -2.48
CA SER A 7 -10.03 5.61 -2.20
C SER A 7 -9.42 4.23 -1.98
N HIS A 8 -10.21 3.31 -1.43
CA HIS A 8 -9.82 1.90 -1.33
C HIS A 8 -9.59 1.26 -2.72
N GLU A 9 -10.35 1.68 -3.72
CA GLU A 9 -10.21 1.19 -5.10
C GLU A 9 -8.88 1.64 -5.71
N ASP A 10 -8.44 2.88 -5.44
CA ASP A 10 -7.14 3.39 -5.90
C ASP A 10 -5.99 2.53 -5.37
N LEU A 11 -6.03 2.21 -4.07
CA LEU A 11 -5.03 1.36 -3.44
C LEU A 11 -5.03 -0.03 -4.06
N SER A 12 -6.21 -0.65 -4.18
CA SER A 12 -6.34 -1.98 -4.77
C SER A 12 -5.85 -2.04 -6.21
N ARG A 13 -6.19 -1.03 -7.03
CA ARG A 13 -5.70 -0.90 -8.40
C ARG A 13 -4.19 -0.74 -8.47
N HIS A 14 -3.63 0.12 -7.62
CA HIS A 14 -2.19 0.35 -7.62
C HIS A 14 -1.42 -0.92 -7.27
N LEU A 15 -1.84 -1.62 -6.19
CA LEU A 15 -1.23 -2.89 -5.79
C LEU A 15 -1.33 -3.95 -6.89
N LEU A 16 -2.46 -4.01 -7.61
CA LEU A 16 -2.67 -4.96 -8.69
C LEU A 16 -1.79 -4.68 -9.92
N LEU A 17 -1.63 -3.41 -10.30
CA LEU A 17 -0.99 -3.02 -11.56
C LEU A 17 0.51 -2.79 -11.44
N HIS A 18 1.00 -2.49 -10.25
CA HIS A 18 2.37 -1.97 -10.07
C HIS A 18 3.20 -2.72 -9.03
N THR A 19 2.64 -3.73 -8.37
CA THR A 19 3.35 -4.49 -7.33
C THR A 19 3.15 -5.99 -7.48
N LYS A 20 3.97 -6.78 -6.80
CA LYS A 20 3.87 -8.23 -6.70
C LYS A 20 4.12 -8.68 -5.25
N PRO A 21 3.63 -9.87 -4.85
CA PRO A 21 3.97 -10.44 -3.55
C PRO A 21 5.49 -10.54 -3.36
N GLY A 22 5.95 -10.22 -2.15
CA GLY A 22 7.36 -10.13 -1.77
C GLY A 22 8.02 -8.77 -2.02
N ASP A 23 7.36 -7.83 -2.70
CA ASP A 23 7.88 -6.47 -2.83
C ASP A 23 7.87 -5.75 -1.48
N THR A 24 8.93 -4.98 -1.21
CA THR A 24 8.94 -4.01 -0.11
C THR A 24 8.44 -2.66 -0.62
N VAL A 25 7.48 -2.07 0.08
CA VAL A 25 6.90 -0.76 -0.24
C VAL A 25 6.89 0.14 0.99
N THR A 26 7.11 1.44 0.78
CA THR A 26 6.95 2.46 1.82
C THR A 26 5.54 3.03 1.75
N LEU A 27 4.77 2.90 2.84
CA LEU A 27 3.44 3.50 2.99
C LEU A 27 3.51 4.70 3.93
N THR A 28 2.99 5.83 3.48
CA THR A 28 2.70 6.97 4.36
C THR A 28 1.26 6.87 4.86
N ILE A 29 1.09 6.73 6.18
CA ILE A 29 -0.22 6.65 6.84
C ILE A 29 -0.39 7.76 7.86
N TYR A 30 -1.65 7.98 8.28
CA TYR A 30 -1.93 8.72 9.51
C TYR A 30 -2.16 7.74 10.66
N ARG A 31 -1.44 7.93 11.76
CA ARG A 31 -1.60 7.16 13.00
C ARG A 31 -1.42 8.12 14.18
N ASP A 32 -2.37 8.10 15.11
CA ASP A 32 -2.37 8.97 16.29
C ASP A 32 -2.27 10.47 15.96
N GLY A 33 -2.85 10.88 14.82
CA GLY A 33 -2.84 12.26 14.35
C GLY A 33 -1.57 12.69 13.60
N GLU A 34 -0.55 11.82 13.53
CA GLU A 34 0.72 12.10 12.87
C GLU A 34 0.86 11.33 11.55
N ARG A 35 1.67 11.87 10.63
CA ARG A 35 2.06 11.17 9.39
C ARG A 35 3.27 10.29 9.69
N VAL A 36 3.15 9.01 9.38
CA VAL A 36 4.21 8.01 9.60
C VAL A 36 4.50 7.30 8.29
N GLU A 37 5.78 7.04 8.02
CA GLU A 37 6.22 6.19 6.92
C GLU A 37 6.62 4.81 7.46
N LEU A 38 6.15 3.77 6.79
CA LEU A 38 6.38 2.37 7.18
C LEU A 38 6.82 1.58 5.97
N ASP A 39 7.91 0.84 6.12
CA ASP A 39 8.33 -0.16 5.13
C ASP A 39 7.65 -1.49 5.43
N LEU A 40 6.96 -2.02 4.44
CA LEU A 40 6.16 -3.25 4.54
C LEU A 40 6.49 -4.19 3.39
N GLU A 41 6.53 -5.49 3.67
CA GLU A 41 6.57 -6.53 2.65
C GLU A 41 5.14 -6.94 2.26
N LEU A 42 4.87 -7.01 0.96
CA LEU A 42 3.54 -7.35 0.44
C LEU A 42 3.31 -8.86 0.43
N GLY A 43 2.28 -9.31 1.13
CA GLY A 43 1.80 -10.70 1.05
C GLY A 43 0.97 -10.97 -0.20
N ALA A 44 0.82 -12.26 -0.55
CA ALA A 44 -0.13 -12.67 -1.58
C ALA A 44 -1.57 -12.43 -1.12
N ARG A 45 -2.44 -11.96 -2.02
CA ARG A 45 -3.87 -11.78 -1.74
C ARG A 45 -4.51 -13.15 -1.48
N PRO A 46 -5.16 -13.38 -0.33
CA PRO A 46 -5.86 -14.63 -0.07
C PRO A 46 -6.98 -14.88 -1.09
N PRO A 47 -7.26 -16.15 -1.44
CA PRO A 47 -8.45 -16.49 -2.20
C PRO A 47 -9.71 -16.13 -1.39
N VAL A 48 -10.80 -15.85 -2.11
CA VAL A 48 -12.13 -15.60 -1.53
C VAL A 48 -12.80 -16.89 -1.05
#